data_AF-A0A524DGL0-F1
#
_entry.id   AF-A0A524DGL0-F1
#
_cell.length_a   1.000
_cell.length_b   1.000
_cell.length_c   1.000
_cell.angle_alpha   90.00
_cell.angle_beta   90.00
_cell.angle_gamma   90.00
#
_symmetry.space_group_name_H-M   'P 1'
#
loop_
_entity.id
_entity.type
_entity.pdbx_description
1 polymer ?
#
loop_
_entity_poly.entity_id
_entity_poly.type
_entity_poly.pdbx_seq_one_letter_code
_entity_poly.pdbx_strand_id
1 'polypeptide(L)'
;MAKKKDYREKILEVLEGNLFGLTITDIAKEAGVSRNTVYRYIGILKGQGEIYEKKVGSYTLYYRAGKRILSQEKLLSFFKGLLANIKKVYPNQEHVFQLIGRNMADSIQIVSKKESEEIKQKLTYMNEQEILQSIGDYLPYFNILHDTIRISKIEFDDRNKRALITFFNSELLESTDDYIYYFYVLIGIIEKKLSKFIDKELKFDIVDYETFGRKENSFLKMSLDIQVILPDLDSLESKDRRIPNSEELNVNEIKKIDHLILSYILSCIFLKENVILFVKTERMKHQLQVFIKFILQNIFQCHISIENVKNYENNNSNAIQILILEHNEAMKKGYDKIITNEEKVLKNRSIKVEKMIIENFINENNREDSLNLIRNEIKKASILGKSLDEKIRQLREEKEEGKIDSHEIIGELSKEYDIKNLSRNYLRFLTDIIESHYGTEIPKLWKFFLYI
;
A
#
# COMPACT_ATOMS: atom_id res chain seq x y z
N MET A 1 -65.07 -8.15 -8.21
CA MET A 1 -64.65 -7.11 -7.24
C MET A 1 -63.63 -6.20 -7.91
N ALA A 2 -63.96 -4.93 -8.14
CA ALA A 2 -63.03 -3.98 -8.75
C ALA A 2 -61.84 -3.75 -7.80
N LYS A 3 -60.60 -3.95 -8.30
CA LYS A 3 -59.37 -3.59 -7.57
C LYS A 3 -59.51 -2.17 -7.07
N LYS A 4 -59.56 -1.99 -5.75
CA LYS A 4 -59.54 -0.67 -5.09
C LYS A 4 -58.24 0.00 -5.54
N LYS A 5 -58.32 0.96 -6.47
CA LYS A 5 -57.16 1.69 -6.97
C LYS A 5 -56.44 2.32 -5.78
N ASP A 6 -55.19 1.94 -5.54
CA ASP A 6 -54.40 2.58 -4.49
C ASP A 6 -53.92 3.94 -4.98
N TYR A 7 -54.60 4.99 -4.53
CA TYR A 7 -54.24 6.36 -4.87
C TYR A 7 -52.88 6.76 -4.28
N ARG A 8 -52.38 6.07 -3.24
CA ARG A 8 -51.03 6.33 -2.70
C ARG A 8 -49.96 6.00 -3.72
N GLU A 9 -49.95 4.76 -4.21
CA GLU A 9 -48.98 4.29 -5.21
C GLU A 9 -48.98 5.19 -6.44
N LYS A 10 -50.16 5.53 -6.98
CA LYS A 10 -50.26 6.44 -8.12
C LYS A 10 -49.64 7.82 -7.89
N ILE A 11 -49.85 8.41 -6.71
CA ILE A 11 -49.27 9.71 -6.37
C ILE A 11 -47.75 9.58 -6.21
N LEU A 12 -47.28 8.48 -5.64
CA LEU A 12 -45.85 8.21 -5.47
C LEU A 12 -45.15 7.97 -6.81
N GLU A 13 -45.72 7.19 -7.72
CA GLU A 13 -45.20 6.97 -9.08
C GLU A 13 -45.07 8.31 -9.85
N VAL A 14 -46.08 9.17 -9.77
CA VAL A 14 -46.05 10.51 -10.40
C VAL A 14 -44.95 11.39 -9.80
N LEU A 15 -44.81 11.40 -8.48
CA LEU A 15 -43.74 12.12 -7.80
C LEU A 15 -42.35 11.49 -8.03
N GLU A 16 -42.29 10.19 -8.32
CA GLU A 16 -41.07 9.47 -8.66
C GLU A 16 -40.59 9.79 -10.08
N GLY A 17 -41.50 10.08 -11.02
CA GLY A 17 -41.15 10.60 -12.35
C GLY A 17 -40.62 12.04 -12.36
N ASN A 18 -40.97 12.86 -11.36
CA ASN A 18 -40.74 14.31 -11.40
C ASN A 18 -39.76 14.82 -10.33
N LEU A 19 -38.56 15.28 -10.73
CA LEU A 19 -37.49 15.71 -9.80
C LEU A 19 -37.69 17.11 -9.20
N PHE A 20 -38.42 17.99 -9.88
CA PHE A 20 -38.58 19.39 -9.46
C PHE A 20 -39.76 19.62 -8.52
N GLY A 21 -40.39 18.54 -8.07
CA GLY A 21 -41.62 18.58 -7.29
C GLY A 21 -42.81 19.03 -8.13
N LEU A 22 -44.00 18.71 -7.65
CA LEU A 22 -45.25 19.01 -8.35
C LEU A 22 -46.23 19.71 -7.41
N THR A 23 -47.09 20.55 -7.98
CA THR A 23 -48.23 21.08 -7.21
C THR A 23 -49.32 20.00 -7.09
N ILE A 24 -50.25 20.17 -6.14
CA ILE A 24 -51.44 19.30 -6.04
C ILE A 24 -52.21 19.23 -7.37
N THR A 25 -52.25 20.33 -8.12
CA THR A 25 -52.92 20.42 -9.41
C THR A 25 -52.25 19.52 -10.44
N ASP A 26 -50.92 19.55 -10.51
CA ASP A 26 -50.15 18.77 -11.49
C ASP A 26 -50.19 17.29 -11.15
N ILE A 27 -50.06 16.94 -9.86
CA ILE A 27 -50.21 15.57 -9.37
C ILE A 27 -51.60 15.02 -9.72
N ALA A 28 -52.66 15.82 -9.50
CA ALA A 28 -54.03 15.41 -9.81
C ALA A 28 -54.21 15.13 -11.31
N LYS A 29 -53.63 15.98 -12.16
CA LYS A 29 -53.66 15.84 -13.61
C LYS A 29 -52.92 14.58 -14.08
N GLU A 30 -51.69 14.38 -13.62
CA GLU A 30 -50.85 13.25 -14.04
C GLU A 30 -51.33 11.90 -13.49
N ALA A 31 -51.77 11.84 -12.22
CA ALA A 31 -52.28 10.60 -11.63
C ALA A 31 -53.70 10.24 -12.10
N GLY A 32 -54.39 11.15 -12.80
CA GLY A 32 -55.77 10.99 -13.26
C GLY A 32 -56.77 10.90 -12.11
N VAL A 33 -56.64 11.78 -11.11
CA VAL A 33 -57.43 11.79 -9.87
C VAL A 33 -57.89 13.20 -9.49
N SER A 34 -58.88 13.32 -8.61
CA SER A 34 -59.35 14.64 -8.15
C SER A 34 -58.32 15.33 -7.25
N ARG A 35 -58.25 16.67 -7.29
CA ARG A 35 -57.38 17.45 -6.40
C ARG A 35 -57.65 17.18 -4.91
N ASN A 36 -58.92 16.98 -4.53
CA ASN A 36 -59.30 16.65 -3.16
C ASN A 36 -58.75 15.28 -2.73
N THR A 37 -58.74 14.31 -3.65
CA THR A 37 -58.11 13.01 -3.41
C THR A 37 -56.61 13.18 -3.18
N VAL A 38 -55.92 13.92 -4.05
CA VAL A 38 -54.48 14.19 -3.88
C VAL A 38 -54.21 14.88 -2.56
N TYR A 39 -54.95 15.94 -2.22
CA TYR A 39 -54.79 16.68 -0.97
C TYR A 39 -54.87 15.76 0.27
N ARG A 40 -55.88 14.89 0.31
CA ARG A 40 -56.06 13.92 1.40
C ARG A 40 -54.88 12.96 1.51
N TYR A 41 -54.44 12.39 0.39
CA TYR A 41 -53.38 11.37 0.40
C TYR A 41 -51.99 11.96 0.58
N ILE A 42 -51.74 13.20 0.13
CA ILE A 42 -50.52 13.95 0.45
C ILE A 42 -50.36 14.14 1.95
N GLY A 43 -51.44 14.48 2.68
CA GLY A 43 -51.39 14.58 4.14
C GLY A 43 -50.93 13.28 4.81
N ILE A 44 -51.43 12.14 4.33
CA ILE A 44 -51.05 10.80 4.81
C ILE A 44 -49.58 10.51 4.49
N LEU A 45 -49.18 10.66 3.23
CA LEU A 45 -47.81 10.37 2.78
C LEU A 45 -46.78 11.28 3.47
N LYS A 46 -47.12 12.55 3.72
CA LYS A 46 -46.27 13.47 4.46
C LYS A 46 -46.12 13.02 5.91
N GLY A 47 -47.21 12.58 6.55
CA GLY A 47 -47.18 12.00 7.89
C GLY A 47 -46.36 10.72 8.00
N GLN A 48 -46.25 9.96 6.91
CA GLN A 48 -45.41 8.75 6.82
C GLN A 48 -43.94 9.04 6.49
N GLY A 49 -43.56 10.31 6.27
CA GLY A 49 -42.21 10.67 5.85
C GLY A 49 -41.86 10.23 4.43
N GLU A 50 -42.87 9.90 3.63
CA GLU A 50 -42.74 9.38 2.28
C GLU A 50 -42.66 10.48 1.20
N ILE A 51 -43.10 11.68 1.55
CA ILE A 51 -42.97 12.89 0.75
C ILE A 51 -42.63 14.08 1.66
N TYR A 52 -42.03 15.13 1.10
CA TYR A 52 -41.86 16.42 1.77
C TYR A 52 -42.40 17.55 0.88
N GLU A 53 -42.71 18.69 1.47
CA GLU A 53 -43.19 19.87 0.75
C GLU A 53 -42.18 21.02 0.86
N LYS A 54 -42.09 21.84 -0.19
CA LYS A 54 -41.29 23.06 -0.21
C LYS A 54 -42.10 24.19 -0.84
N LYS A 55 -42.10 25.34 -0.19
CA LYS A 55 -42.75 26.55 -0.71
C LYS A 55 -41.80 27.27 -1.68
N VAL A 56 -42.26 27.54 -2.89
CA VAL A 56 -41.51 28.26 -3.94
C VAL A 56 -42.42 29.36 -4.48
N GLY A 57 -42.18 30.60 -4.04
CA GLY A 57 -43.07 31.73 -4.30
C GLY A 57 -44.47 31.50 -3.72
N SER A 58 -45.50 31.63 -4.55
CA SER A 58 -46.91 31.37 -4.19
C SER A 58 -47.29 29.90 -4.19
N TYR A 59 -46.43 29.00 -4.69
CA TYR A 59 -46.74 27.59 -4.87
C TYR A 59 -46.13 26.71 -3.79
N THR A 60 -46.83 25.63 -3.44
CA THR A 60 -46.30 24.53 -2.64
C THR A 60 -46.04 23.35 -3.57
N LEU A 61 -44.77 22.94 -3.63
CA LEU A 61 -44.32 21.79 -4.40
C LEU A 61 -44.09 20.60 -3.47
N TYR A 62 -44.54 19.43 -3.91
CA TYR A 62 -44.39 18.17 -3.18
C TYR A 62 -43.37 17.29 -3.87
N TYR A 63 -42.52 16.64 -3.08
CA TYR A 63 -41.38 15.84 -3.52
C TYR A 63 -41.42 14.47 -2.83
N ARG A 64 -41.00 13.41 -3.52
CA ARG A 64 -40.75 12.11 -2.89
C ARG A 64 -39.59 12.24 -1.90
N ALA A 65 -39.79 11.82 -0.66
CA ALA A 65 -38.71 11.75 0.33
C ALA A 65 -37.75 10.61 -0.02
N GLY A 66 -36.46 10.79 0.27
CA GLY A 66 -35.42 9.81 -0.06
C GLY A 66 -35.05 9.74 -1.56
N LYS A 67 -35.60 10.62 -2.40
CA LYS A 67 -35.23 10.69 -3.82
C LYS A 67 -33.81 11.23 -3.95
N ARG A 68 -32.96 10.54 -4.72
CA ARG A 68 -31.63 11.05 -5.10
C ARG A 68 -31.81 12.35 -5.87
N ILE A 69 -31.14 13.41 -5.43
CA ILE A 69 -31.18 14.76 -6.03
C ILE A 69 -30.84 14.71 -7.54
N LEU A 70 -30.07 13.71 -7.94
CA LEU A 70 -29.67 13.43 -9.31
C LEU A 70 -29.97 11.96 -9.64
N SER A 71 -30.47 11.70 -10.85
CA SER A 71 -30.52 10.33 -11.38
C SER A 71 -29.10 9.77 -11.51
N GLN A 72 -28.95 8.45 -11.53
CA GLN A 72 -27.64 7.81 -11.71
C GLN A 72 -26.94 8.29 -12.99
N GLU A 73 -27.68 8.42 -14.09
CA GLU A 73 -27.16 8.95 -15.36
C GLU A 73 -26.65 10.39 -15.24
N LYS A 74 -27.38 11.26 -14.51
CA LYS A 74 -26.96 12.66 -14.31
C LYS A 74 -25.76 12.76 -13.37
N LEU A 75 -25.70 11.93 -12.32
CA LEU A 75 -24.53 11.82 -11.44
C LEU A 75 -23.31 11.36 -12.22
N LEU A 76 -23.45 10.31 -13.03
CA LEU A 76 -22.38 9.77 -13.85
C LEU A 76 -21.89 10.81 -14.86
N SER A 77 -22.80 11.52 -15.52
CA SER A 77 -22.46 12.59 -16.48
C SER A 77 -21.74 13.75 -15.79
N PHE A 78 -22.23 14.19 -14.63
CA PHE A 78 -21.56 15.22 -13.82
C PHE A 78 -20.15 14.78 -13.41
N PHE A 79 -20.02 13.54 -12.93
CA PHE A 79 -18.75 12.98 -12.48
C PHE A 79 -17.75 12.80 -13.63
N LYS A 80 -18.20 12.32 -14.79
CA LYS A 80 -17.43 12.31 -16.05
C LYS A 80 -16.91 13.71 -16.39
N GLY A 81 -17.81 14.70 -16.41
CA GLY A 81 -17.45 16.10 -16.66
C GLY A 81 -16.44 16.65 -15.67
N LEU A 82 -16.59 16.34 -14.38
CA LEU A 82 -15.64 16.74 -13.34
C LEU A 82 -14.26 16.14 -13.60
N LEU A 83 -14.17 14.81 -13.75
CA LEU A 83 -12.90 14.11 -13.98
C LEU A 83 -12.16 14.60 -15.23
N ALA A 84 -12.88 14.75 -16.35
CA ALA A 84 -12.29 15.24 -17.59
C ALA A 84 -11.71 16.65 -17.43
N ASN A 85 -12.38 17.53 -16.67
CA ASN A 85 -11.86 18.87 -16.41
C ASN A 85 -10.68 18.87 -15.43
N ILE A 86 -10.69 18.03 -14.38
CA ILE A 86 -9.54 17.93 -13.48
C ILE A 86 -8.32 17.36 -14.23
N LYS A 87 -8.50 16.33 -15.08
CA LYS A 87 -7.42 15.79 -15.94
C LYS A 87 -6.81 16.88 -16.83
N LYS A 88 -7.64 17.77 -17.40
CA LYS A 88 -7.16 18.92 -18.20
C LYS A 88 -6.31 19.90 -17.39
N VAL A 89 -6.62 20.11 -16.12
CA VAL A 89 -5.88 21.03 -15.23
C VAL A 89 -4.61 20.38 -14.68
N TYR A 90 -4.67 19.09 -14.35
CA TYR A 90 -3.57 18.32 -13.76
C TYR A 90 -3.23 17.08 -14.60
N PRO A 91 -2.66 17.27 -15.81
CA PRO A 91 -2.28 16.16 -16.66
C PRO A 91 -1.07 15.41 -16.09
N ASN A 92 -1.04 14.09 -16.26
CA ASN A 92 0.02 13.18 -15.79
C ASN A 92 0.27 13.24 -14.28
N GLN A 93 -0.80 13.41 -13.50
CA GLN A 93 -0.76 13.50 -12.03
C GLN A 93 -1.50 12.33 -11.38
N GLU A 94 -1.34 11.12 -11.94
CA GLU A 94 -2.04 9.89 -11.54
C GLU A 94 -1.98 9.64 -10.03
N HIS A 95 -0.80 9.82 -9.44
CA HIS A 95 -0.56 9.63 -8.01
C HIS A 95 -1.40 10.56 -7.12
N VAL A 96 -1.73 11.77 -7.58
CA VAL A 96 -2.58 12.71 -6.85
C VAL A 96 -4.01 12.17 -6.78
N PHE A 97 -4.52 11.57 -7.86
CA PHE A 97 -5.86 10.97 -7.88
C PHE A 97 -5.94 9.73 -7.01
N GLN A 98 -4.89 8.92 -7.00
CA GLN A 98 -4.77 7.79 -6.08
C GLN A 98 -4.77 8.25 -4.62
N LEU A 99 -4.01 9.30 -4.29
CA LEU A 99 -4.02 9.89 -2.95
C LEU A 99 -5.40 10.44 -2.55
N ILE A 100 -6.10 11.11 -3.47
CA ILE A 100 -7.50 11.54 -3.25
C ILE A 100 -8.38 10.33 -2.91
N GLY A 101 -8.27 9.24 -3.66
CA GLY A 101 -8.98 7.99 -3.39
C GLY A 101 -8.68 7.42 -1.99
N ARG A 102 -7.39 7.35 -1.63
CA ARG A 102 -6.92 6.87 -0.32
C ARG A 102 -7.50 7.70 0.83
N ASN A 103 -7.60 9.02 0.67
CA ASN A 103 -8.17 9.93 1.66
C ASN A 103 -9.71 9.84 1.72
N MET A 104 -10.37 9.65 0.58
CA MET A 104 -11.82 9.46 0.53
C MET A 104 -12.28 8.15 1.17
N ALA A 105 -11.42 7.13 1.18
CA ALA A 105 -11.75 5.80 1.68
C ALA A 105 -12.33 5.81 3.09
N ASP A 106 -11.83 6.65 4.00
CA ASP A 106 -12.34 6.69 5.38
C ASP A 106 -13.78 7.22 5.48
N SER A 107 -14.22 8.02 4.49
CA SER A 107 -15.59 8.55 4.41
C SER A 107 -16.57 7.59 3.70
N ILE A 108 -16.07 6.64 2.93
CA ILE A 108 -16.90 5.67 2.20
C ILE A 108 -17.30 4.53 3.15
N GLN A 109 -18.58 4.46 3.50
CA GLN A 109 -19.12 3.34 4.25
C GLN A 109 -19.29 2.13 3.32
N ILE A 110 -18.49 1.09 3.54
CA ILE A 110 -18.70 -0.21 2.91
C ILE A 110 -19.55 -1.01 3.89
N VAL A 111 -20.73 -1.43 3.45
CA VAL A 111 -21.63 -2.25 4.27
C VAL A 111 -20.95 -3.59 4.50
N SER A 112 -20.35 -3.79 5.67
CA SER A 112 -19.77 -5.07 6.08
C SER A 112 -20.90 -6.07 6.31
N LYS A 113 -21.11 -6.99 5.37
CA LYS A 113 -21.98 -8.16 5.59
C LYS A 113 -21.28 -9.12 6.55
N LYS A 114 -22.03 -9.98 7.26
CA LYS A 114 -21.44 -11.02 8.13
C LYS A 114 -20.36 -11.86 7.40
N GLU A 115 -20.58 -12.11 6.11
CA GLU A 115 -19.65 -12.77 5.18
C GLU A 115 -18.27 -12.08 5.11
N SER A 116 -18.20 -10.74 5.23
CA SER A 116 -16.93 -10.01 5.19
C SER A 116 -16.07 -10.27 6.42
N GLU A 117 -16.66 -10.52 7.60
CA GLU A 117 -15.86 -10.84 8.79
C GLU A 117 -15.26 -12.25 8.72
N GLU A 118 -15.99 -13.23 8.19
CA GLU A 118 -15.46 -14.58 7.95
C GLU A 118 -14.32 -14.56 6.92
N ILE A 119 -14.49 -13.76 5.86
CA ILE A 119 -13.44 -13.52 4.86
C ILE A 119 -12.22 -12.85 5.50
N LYS A 120 -12.44 -11.82 6.33
CA LYS A 120 -11.37 -11.10 7.04
C LYS A 120 -10.53 -12.06 7.88
N GLN A 121 -11.19 -12.91 8.66
CA GLN A 121 -10.51 -13.92 9.47
C GLN A 121 -9.68 -14.86 8.59
N LYS A 122 -10.22 -15.36 7.48
CA LYS A 122 -9.47 -16.22 6.55
C LYS A 122 -8.23 -15.53 5.98
N LEU A 123 -8.37 -14.29 5.51
CA LEU A 123 -7.27 -13.51 4.91
C LEU A 123 -6.17 -13.15 5.92
N THR A 124 -6.52 -12.95 7.18
CA THR A 124 -5.56 -12.55 8.22
C THR A 124 -4.48 -13.63 8.42
N TYR A 125 -4.85 -14.91 8.28
CA TYR A 125 -3.93 -16.04 8.46
C TYR A 125 -3.25 -16.50 7.17
N MET A 126 -3.64 -15.96 6.02
CA MET A 126 -3.05 -16.31 4.74
C MET A 126 -1.66 -15.67 4.55
N ASN A 127 -0.77 -16.44 3.94
CA ASN A 127 0.52 -15.91 3.51
C ASN A 127 0.36 -14.93 2.33
N GLU A 128 1.43 -14.21 1.98
CA GLU A 128 1.37 -13.19 0.92
C GLU A 128 0.87 -13.73 -0.43
N GLN A 129 1.30 -14.94 -0.80
CA GLN A 129 0.95 -15.56 -2.08
C GLN A 129 -0.52 -16.00 -2.11
N GLU A 130 -1.01 -16.58 -1.02
CA GLU A 130 -2.42 -16.95 -0.86
C GLU A 130 -3.33 -15.73 -0.93
N ILE A 131 -2.94 -14.62 -0.27
CA ILE A 131 -3.70 -13.36 -0.35
C ILE A 131 -3.78 -12.88 -1.79
N LEU A 132 -2.64 -12.84 -2.50
CA LEU A 132 -2.58 -12.38 -3.89
C LEU A 132 -3.43 -13.27 -4.83
N GLN A 133 -3.47 -14.58 -4.59
CA GLN A 133 -4.27 -15.52 -5.36
C GLN A 133 -5.78 -15.38 -5.09
N SER A 134 -6.18 -15.12 -3.85
CA SER A 134 -7.59 -15.05 -3.46
C SER A 134 -8.17 -13.62 -3.55
N ILE A 135 -7.36 -12.60 -3.82
CA ILE A 135 -7.81 -11.20 -3.68
C ILE A 135 -9.00 -10.83 -4.58
N GLY A 136 -9.06 -11.36 -5.79
CA GLY A 136 -10.14 -11.05 -6.72
C GLY A 136 -11.43 -11.76 -6.40
N ASP A 137 -11.41 -12.81 -5.57
CA ASP A 137 -12.63 -13.37 -4.97
C ASP A 137 -13.21 -12.38 -3.94
N TYR A 138 -12.36 -11.54 -3.34
CA TYR A 138 -12.76 -10.61 -2.29
C TYR A 138 -13.13 -9.21 -2.79
N LEU A 139 -12.55 -8.76 -3.90
CA LEU A 139 -12.84 -7.43 -4.49
C LEU A 139 -14.34 -7.15 -4.71
N PRO A 140 -15.16 -8.11 -5.19
CA PRO A 140 -16.61 -7.90 -5.35
C PRO A 140 -17.33 -7.52 -4.05
N TYR A 141 -16.85 -7.97 -2.89
CA TYR A 141 -17.49 -7.71 -1.60
C TYR A 141 -17.33 -6.27 -1.12
N PHE A 142 -16.34 -5.53 -1.63
CA PHE A 142 -16.15 -4.14 -1.23
C PHE A 142 -17.21 -3.21 -1.84
N ASN A 143 -18.01 -3.67 -2.81
CA ASN A 143 -19.11 -2.92 -3.46
C ASN A 143 -18.70 -1.50 -3.93
N ILE A 144 -17.41 -1.28 -4.15
CA ILE A 144 -16.85 -0.01 -4.65
C ILE A 144 -16.85 -0.01 -6.17
N LEU A 145 -16.86 -1.19 -6.77
CA LEU A 145 -17.01 -1.40 -8.20
C LEU A 145 -18.50 -1.23 -8.55
N HIS A 146 -18.77 -0.44 -9.59
CA HIS A 146 -20.12 -0.35 -10.15
C HIS A 146 -20.60 -1.75 -10.58
N ASP A 147 -21.90 -2.05 -10.42
CA ASP A 147 -22.49 -3.38 -10.67
C ASP A 147 -22.18 -3.96 -12.07
N THR A 148 -21.79 -3.10 -13.02
CA THR A 148 -21.45 -3.51 -14.39
C THR A 148 -20.00 -3.97 -14.53
N ILE A 149 -19.08 -3.54 -13.66
CA ILE A 149 -17.66 -3.88 -13.76
C ILE A 149 -17.50 -5.37 -13.43
N ARG A 150 -16.81 -6.08 -14.32
CA ARG A 150 -16.48 -7.49 -14.14
C ARG A 150 -14.97 -7.64 -13.98
N ILE A 151 -14.56 -8.59 -13.15
CA ILE A 151 -13.17 -9.01 -12.96
C ILE A 151 -13.01 -10.31 -13.75
N SER A 152 -12.04 -10.40 -14.66
CA SER A 152 -11.95 -11.57 -15.56
C SER A 152 -11.14 -12.68 -14.91
N LYS A 153 -9.84 -12.44 -14.82
CA LYS A 153 -8.83 -13.39 -14.37
C LYS A 153 -7.75 -12.63 -13.61
N ILE A 154 -7.34 -13.22 -12.49
CA ILE A 154 -6.14 -12.80 -11.77
C ILE A 154 -4.99 -13.62 -12.34
N GLU A 155 -3.99 -12.97 -12.90
CA GLU A 155 -2.75 -13.61 -13.31
C GLU A 155 -1.71 -13.38 -12.22
N PHE A 156 -1.10 -14.45 -11.72
CA PHE A 156 -0.03 -14.32 -10.74
C PHE A 156 1.32 -14.31 -11.45
N ASP A 157 2.12 -13.28 -11.19
CA ASP A 157 3.51 -13.21 -11.63
C ASP A 157 4.40 -13.59 -10.45
N ASP A 158 4.72 -14.89 -10.37
CA ASP A 158 5.55 -15.50 -9.31
C ASP A 158 6.90 -14.78 -9.15
N ARG A 159 7.47 -14.24 -10.24
CA ARG A 159 8.80 -13.62 -10.23
C ARG A 159 8.79 -12.31 -9.46
N ASN A 160 7.75 -11.51 -9.69
CA ASN A 160 7.61 -10.19 -9.07
C ASN A 160 6.69 -10.21 -7.84
N LYS A 161 6.12 -11.38 -7.49
CA LYS A 161 5.16 -11.56 -6.40
C LYS A 161 3.99 -10.57 -6.47
N ARG A 162 3.43 -10.46 -7.67
CA ARG A 162 2.35 -9.53 -7.98
C ARG A 162 1.15 -10.25 -8.58
N ALA A 163 -0.05 -9.77 -8.26
CA ALA A 163 -1.27 -10.20 -8.91
C ALA A 163 -1.69 -9.17 -9.95
N LEU A 164 -1.90 -9.60 -11.20
CA LEU A 164 -2.44 -8.77 -12.27
C LEU A 164 -3.94 -9.02 -12.36
N ILE A 165 -4.74 -7.97 -12.15
CA ILE A 165 -6.20 -8.02 -12.11
C ILE A 165 -6.74 -7.21 -13.28
N THR A 166 -7.51 -7.86 -14.14
CA THR A 166 -8.13 -7.19 -15.29
C THR A 166 -9.61 -6.93 -15.05
N PHE A 167 -10.00 -5.67 -15.15
CA PHE A 167 -11.37 -5.18 -15.09
C PHE A 167 -11.88 -4.91 -16.50
N PHE A 168 -13.14 -5.22 -16.75
CA PHE A 168 -13.81 -4.96 -18.02
C PHE A 168 -15.27 -4.56 -17.79
N ASN A 169 -15.95 -4.11 -18.85
CA ASN A 169 -17.36 -3.74 -18.83
C ASN A 169 -17.69 -2.52 -17.93
N SER A 170 -16.79 -1.54 -17.88
CA SER A 170 -17.03 -0.26 -17.21
C SER A 170 -17.52 0.79 -18.20
N GLU A 171 -18.61 1.50 -17.85
CA GLU A 171 -19.09 2.67 -18.62
C GLU A 171 -18.12 3.86 -18.57
N LEU A 172 -17.12 3.81 -17.69
CA LEU A 172 -16.04 4.77 -17.59
C LEU A 172 -14.81 4.39 -18.44
N LEU A 173 -14.80 3.22 -19.08
CA LEU A 173 -13.77 2.82 -20.06
C LEU A 173 -14.25 2.98 -21.52
N GLU A 174 -15.46 3.50 -21.73
CA GLU A 174 -16.04 3.62 -23.07
C GLU A 174 -15.47 4.83 -23.82
N SER A 175 -15.05 4.60 -25.07
CA SER A 175 -14.78 5.59 -26.13
C SER A 175 -13.62 6.59 -25.96
N THR A 176 -13.19 6.93 -24.73
CA THR A 176 -12.12 7.91 -24.48
C THR A 176 -11.33 7.60 -23.22
N ASP A 177 -10.06 7.99 -23.19
CA ASP A 177 -9.17 7.91 -22.02
C ASP A 177 -9.40 9.03 -20.98
N ASP A 178 -10.34 9.95 -21.24
CA ASP A 178 -10.66 11.11 -20.39
C ASP A 178 -11.05 10.73 -18.95
N TYR A 179 -11.53 9.51 -18.74
CA TYR A 179 -12.02 9.04 -17.46
C TYR A 179 -11.08 8.06 -16.75
N ILE A 180 -9.86 7.84 -17.27
CA ILE A 180 -8.90 6.90 -16.66
C ILE A 180 -8.56 7.28 -15.21
N TYR A 181 -8.60 8.58 -14.88
CA TYR A 181 -8.37 9.11 -13.52
C TYR A 181 -9.41 8.66 -12.49
N TYR A 182 -10.59 8.24 -12.92
CA TYR A 182 -11.52 7.52 -12.06
C TYR A 182 -10.87 6.30 -11.42
N PHE A 183 -10.12 5.53 -12.22
CA PHE A 183 -9.57 4.26 -11.78
C PHE A 183 -8.41 4.45 -10.82
N TYR A 184 -7.63 5.53 -10.93
CA TYR A 184 -6.65 5.88 -9.91
C TYR A 184 -7.32 6.24 -8.57
N VAL A 185 -8.42 7.00 -8.58
CA VAL A 185 -9.22 7.26 -7.36
C VAL A 185 -9.75 5.95 -6.78
N LEU A 186 -10.32 5.09 -7.63
CA LEU A 186 -10.87 3.79 -7.23
C LEU A 186 -9.79 2.89 -6.61
N ILE A 187 -8.59 2.86 -7.21
CA ILE A 187 -7.43 2.15 -6.69
C ILE A 187 -7.07 2.66 -5.30
N GLY A 188 -6.95 3.96 -5.09
CA GLY A 188 -6.62 4.51 -3.78
C GLY A 188 -7.63 4.13 -2.70
N ILE A 189 -8.92 4.08 -3.07
CA ILE A 189 -9.97 3.60 -2.17
C ILE A 189 -9.77 2.11 -1.85
N ILE A 190 -9.59 1.27 -2.87
CA ILE A 190 -9.39 -0.18 -2.72
C ILE A 190 -8.15 -0.45 -1.87
N GLU A 191 -7.02 0.19 -2.18
CA GLU A 191 -5.77 0.12 -1.41
C GLU A 191 -6.00 0.34 0.07
N LYS A 192 -6.58 1.48 0.45
CA LYS A 192 -6.78 1.83 1.86
C LYS A 192 -7.73 0.86 2.55
N LYS A 193 -8.84 0.53 1.90
CA LYS A 193 -9.88 -0.33 2.48
C LYS A 193 -9.39 -1.75 2.66
N LEU A 194 -8.79 -2.31 1.62
CA LEU A 194 -8.29 -3.67 1.62
C LEU A 194 -7.08 -3.80 2.53
N SER A 195 -6.17 -2.80 2.55
CA SER A 195 -5.03 -2.80 3.48
C SER A 195 -5.48 -2.84 4.94
N LYS A 196 -6.47 -2.01 5.31
CA LYS A 196 -7.08 -2.02 6.64
C LYS A 196 -7.82 -3.32 6.93
N PHE A 197 -8.40 -3.93 5.91
CA PHE A 197 -9.16 -5.17 6.04
C PHE A 197 -8.26 -6.36 6.32
N ILE A 198 -7.13 -6.50 5.62
CA ILE A 198 -6.18 -7.62 5.79
C ILE A 198 -5.03 -7.33 6.76
N ASP A 199 -4.97 -6.11 7.30
CA ASP A 199 -3.91 -5.61 8.17
C ASP A 199 -2.51 -5.69 7.56
N LYS A 200 -2.41 -5.42 6.25
CA LYS A 200 -1.15 -5.38 5.47
C LYS A 200 -1.23 -4.22 4.50
N GLU A 201 -0.13 -3.52 4.21
CA GLU A 201 -0.17 -2.51 3.14
C GLU A 201 -0.17 -3.18 1.78
N LEU A 202 -1.14 -2.76 0.98
CA LEU A 202 -1.26 -3.13 -0.39
C LEU A 202 -0.98 -1.89 -1.23
N LYS A 203 -0.22 -2.12 -2.30
CA LYS A 203 -0.05 -1.15 -3.36
C LYS A 203 -0.65 -1.70 -4.64
N PHE A 204 -1.40 -0.87 -5.33
CA PHE A 204 -1.96 -1.15 -6.62
C PHE A 204 -1.43 -0.11 -7.61
N ASP A 205 -1.07 -0.56 -8.80
CA ASP A 205 -0.63 0.31 -9.89
C ASP A 205 -1.42 -0.06 -11.17
N ILE A 206 -1.75 0.93 -12.00
CA ILE A 206 -2.31 0.65 -13.33
C ILE A 206 -1.15 0.28 -14.24
N VAL A 207 -1.17 -0.95 -14.76
CA VAL A 207 -0.11 -1.47 -15.63
C VAL A 207 -0.42 -1.19 -17.09
N ASP A 208 -1.68 -1.36 -17.48
CA ASP A 208 -2.12 -1.25 -18.86
C ASP A 208 -3.62 -0.98 -18.95
N TYR A 209 -4.09 -0.35 -20.02
CA TYR A 209 -5.51 -0.18 -20.30
C TYR A 209 -5.77 0.08 -21.78
N GLU A 210 -6.91 -0.40 -22.27
CA GLU A 210 -7.38 -0.08 -23.62
C GLU A 210 -8.86 0.30 -23.58
N THR A 211 -9.19 1.40 -24.25
CA THR A 211 -10.56 1.90 -24.39
C THR A 211 -11.04 1.69 -25.82
N PHE A 212 -12.23 1.12 -25.98
CA PHE A 212 -12.88 0.90 -27.27
C PHE A 212 -14.24 1.60 -27.32
N GLY A 213 -14.83 1.70 -28.52
CA GLY A 213 -16.18 2.27 -28.70
C GLY A 213 -17.31 1.45 -28.06
N ARG A 214 -17.02 0.30 -27.46
CA ARG A 214 -17.95 -0.52 -26.68
C ARG A 214 -17.29 -0.97 -25.38
N LYS A 215 -18.00 -0.85 -24.26
CA LYS A 215 -17.48 -1.16 -22.93
C LYS A 215 -17.10 -2.62 -22.73
N GLU A 216 -17.74 -3.54 -23.47
CA GLU A 216 -17.48 -4.98 -23.37
C GLU A 216 -16.09 -5.36 -23.91
N ASN A 217 -15.54 -4.53 -24.80
CA ASN A 217 -14.21 -4.71 -25.37
C ASN A 217 -13.13 -3.95 -24.60
N SER A 218 -13.53 -2.99 -23.75
CA SER A 218 -12.60 -2.12 -23.02
C SER A 218 -12.15 -2.78 -21.73
N PHE A 219 -10.86 -2.64 -21.42
CA PHE A 219 -10.27 -3.23 -20.23
C PHE A 219 -9.29 -2.31 -19.53
N LEU A 220 -9.09 -2.60 -18.25
CA LEU A 220 -8.09 -1.99 -17.38
C LEU A 220 -7.36 -3.12 -16.66
N LYS A 221 -6.03 -3.16 -16.77
CA LYS A 221 -5.17 -4.10 -16.06
C LYS A 221 -4.41 -3.40 -14.95
N MET A 222 -4.59 -3.88 -13.72
CA MET A 222 -3.95 -3.34 -12.51
C MET A 222 -3.00 -4.40 -11.94
N SER A 223 -1.83 -4.00 -11.45
CA SER A 223 -1.00 -4.85 -10.58
C SER A 223 -1.34 -4.58 -9.13
N LEU A 224 -1.25 -5.63 -8.32
CA LEU A 224 -1.33 -5.61 -6.88
C LEU A 224 -0.06 -6.21 -6.30
N ASP A 225 0.59 -5.44 -5.43
CA ASP A 225 1.77 -5.80 -4.67
C ASP A 225 1.48 -5.69 -3.17
N ILE A 226 1.93 -6.68 -2.38
CA ILE A 226 1.93 -6.56 -0.93
C ILE A 226 3.23 -5.89 -0.51
N GLN A 227 3.14 -4.66 0.00
CA GLN A 227 4.32 -3.94 0.44
C GLN A 227 4.62 -4.24 1.90
N VAL A 228 5.90 -4.41 2.19
CA VAL A 228 6.39 -4.41 3.57
C VAL A 228 6.33 -2.96 4.04
N ILE A 229 5.55 -2.63 5.05
CA ILE A 229 5.61 -1.27 5.62
C ILE A 229 6.84 -1.19 6.51
N LEU A 230 7.67 -0.19 6.27
CA LEU A 230 8.63 0.28 7.26
C LEU A 230 7.85 1.10 8.30
N PRO A 231 8.01 0.85 9.61
CA PRO A 231 7.33 1.64 10.64
C PRO A 231 7.55 3.15 10.42
N ASP A 232 6.64 4.05 10.76
CA ASP A 232 7.04 5.47 10.77
C ASP A 232 7.54 5.82 12.17
N LEU A 233 8.70 6.47 12.27
CA LEU A 233 9.19 7.03 13.52
C LEU A 233 9.33 8.53 13.30
N ASP A 234 8.25 9.25 13.61
CA ASP A 234 8.24 10.71 13.50
C ASP A 234 9.44 11.30 14.26
N SER A 235 10.25 12.10 13.56
CA SER A 235 11.15 13.10 14.13
C SER A 235 12.32 12.64 15.02
N LEU A 236 12.96 11.50 14.75
CA LEU A 236 14.30 11.24 15.30
C LEU A 236 15.43 12.02 14.57
N GLU A 237 15.13 13.21 14.04
CA GLU A 237 16.11 14.07 13.40
C GLU A 237 17.06 14.66 14.46
N SER A 238 18.29 14.18 14.48
CA SER A 238 19.38 14.99 15.04
C SER A 238 19.69 16.08 14.01
N LYS A 239 19.23 17.31 14.26
CA LYS A 239 19.45 18.50 13.42
C LYS A 239 20.94 18.86 13.19
N ASP A 240 21.86 18.24 13.94
CA ASP A 240 23.28 18.62 13.95
C ASP A 240 24.18 17.78 13.04
N ARG A 241 23.71 17.30 11.87
CA ARG A 241 24.56 16.44 11.03
C ARG A 241 24.81 17.01 9.65
N ARG A 242 26.10 17.25 9.37
CA ARG A 242 26.63 17.60 8.06
C ARG A 242 26.41 16.45 7.09
N ILE A 243 25.50 16.64 6.14
CA ILE A 243 25.42 15.80 4.95
C ILE A 243 26.73 16.01 4.18
N PRO A 244 27.42 14.94 3.74
CA PRO A 244 28.62 15.08 2.90
C PRO A 244 28.28 15.99 1.72
N ASN A 245 29.21 16.80 1.24
CA ASN A 245 28.96 17.58 0.03
C ASN A 245 29.09 16.66 -1.23
N SER A 246 28.74 17.18 -2.41
CA SER A 246 28.77 16.42 -3.67
C SER A 246 30.18 15.98 -4.08
N GLU A 247 31.22 16.65 -3.60
CA GLU A 247 32.62 16.32 -3.84
C GLU A 247 33.07 15.13 -2.98
N GLU A 248 32.63 15.11 -1.71
CA GLU A 248 32.89 14.02 -0.76
C GLU A 248 32.10 12.76 -1.14
N LEU A 249 30.82 12.92 -1.51
CA LEU A 249 29.90 11.83 -1.85
C LEU A 249 29.00 12.17 -3.04
N ASN A 250 29.27 11.50 -4.16
CA ASN A 250 28.45 11.45 -5.34
C ASN A 250 27.44 10.30 -5.24
N VAL A 251 26.24 10.63 -4.73
CA VAL A 251 25.14 9.67 -4.54
C VAL A 251 24.76 8.95 -5.83
N ASN A 252 24.87 9.62 -6.99
CA ASN A 252 24.57 9.00 -8.28
C ASN A 252 25.57 7.90 -8.66
N GLU A 253 26.81 7.94 -8.18
CA GLU A 253 27.74 6.83 -8.36
C GLU A 253 27.39 5.63 -7.48
N ILE A 254 26.94 5.88 -6.24
CA ILE A 254 26.44 4.82 -5.36
C ILE A 254 25.19 4.17 -5.95
N LYS A 255 24.24 4.97 -6.46
CA LYS A 255 22.99 4.47 -7.07
C LYS A 255 23.19 3.68 -8.37
N LYS A 256 24.38 3.74 -8.99
CA LYS A 256 24.73 2.89 -10.15
C LYS A 256 25.13 1.47 -9.74
N ILE A 257 25.44 1.23 -8.45
CA ILE A 257 25.71 -0.10 -7.94
C ILE A 257 24.41 -0.90 -8.01
N ASP A 258 24.52 -2.17 -8.41
CA ASP A 258 23.38 -3.07 -8.47
C ASP A 258 22.63 -3.10 -7.12
N HIS A 259 21.31 -2.97 -7.22
CA HIS A 259 20.41 -2.88 -6.08
C HIS A 259 20.55 -4.08 -5.13
N LEU A 260 20.71 -5.28 -5.67
CA LEU A 260 20.85 -6.49 -4.88
C LEU A 260 22.17 -6.46 -4.08
N ILE A 261 23.26 -5.94 -4.66
CA ILE A 261 24.54 -5.83 -3.96
C ILE A 261 24.48 -4.83 -2.80
N LEU A 262 23.89 -3.66 -3.02
CA LEU A 262 23.65 -2.69 -1.94
C LEU A 262 22.79 -3.28 -0.81
N SER A 263 21.79 -4.09 -1.16
CA SER A 263 20.94 -4.79 -0.20
C SER A 263 21.73 -5.81 0.62
N TYR A 264 22.67 -6.53 -0.01
CA TYR A 264 23.57 -7.44 0.70
C TYR A 264 24.54 -6.70 1.62
N ILE A 265 25.08 -5.56 1.20
CA ILE A 265 25.92 -4.71 2.06
C ILE A 265 25.15 -4.33 3.34
N LEU A 266 23.90 -3.87 3.21
CA LEU A 266 23.06 -3.60 4.37
C LEU A 266 22.80 -4.86 5.21
N SER A 267 22.54 -6.00 4.57
CA SER A 267 22.28 -7.25 5.28
C SER A 267 23.47 -7.64 6.17
N CYS A 268 24.69 -7.52 5.65
CA CYS A 268 25.90 -7.79 6.42
C CYS A 268 26.11 -6.79 7.58
N ILE A 269 25.76 -5.52 7.37
CA ILE A 269 25.74 -4.50 8.45
C ILE A 269 24.82 -4.96 9.57
N PHE A 270 23.58 -5.32 9.25
CA PHE A 270 22.57 -5.71 10.24
C PHE A 270 22.89 -7.03 10.93
N LEU A 271 23.62 -7.92 10.27
CA LEU A 271 24.06 -9.21 10.83
C LEU A 271 25.43 -9.16 11.50
N LYS A 272 26.07 -8.00 11.57
CA LYS A 272 27.43 -7.84 12.13
C LYS A 272 28.46 -8.75 11.44
N GLU A 273 28.26 -9.04 10.15
CA GLU A 273 29.13 -9.92 9.38
C GLU A 273 30.38 -9.16 8.90
N ASN A 274 31.52 -9.86 8.88
CA ASN A 274 32.76 -9.32 8.34
C ASN A 274 32.73 -9.43 6.82
N VAL A 275 32.81 -8.29 6.13
CA VAL A 275 32.71 -8.23 4.66
C VAL A 275 33.93 -7.58 4.04
N ILE A 276 34.35 -8.16 2.91
CA ILE A 276 35.28 -7.52 1.98
C ILE A 276 34.53 -7.15 0.70
N LEU A 277 34.51 -5.87 0.38
CA LEU A 277 33.93 -5.30 -0.84
C LEU A 277 35.03 -5.04 -1.86
N PHE A 278 34.93 -5.68 -3.01
CA PHE A 278 35.87 -5.45 -4.11
C PHE A 278 35.36 -4.40 -5.09
N VAL A 279 36.16 -3.36 -5.28
CA VAL A 279 35.87 -2.25 -6.20
C VAL A 279 36.97 -2.08 -7.24
N LYS A 280 36.57 -1.66 -8.45
CA LYS A 280 37.50 -1.47 -9.58
C LYS A 280 38.39 -0.24 -9.43
N THR A 281 37.85 0.83 -8.88
CA THR A 281 38.50 2.15 -8.85
C THR A 281 38.66 2.65 -7.41
N GLU A 282 39.77 3.34 -7.15
CA GLU A 282 39.99 4.02 -5.86
C GLU A 282 38.94 5.09 -5.58
N ARG A 283 38.40 5.71 -6.63
CA ARG A 283 37.26 6.63 -6.53
C ARG A 283 36.05 5.92 -5.93
N MET A 284 35.63 4.77 -6.46
CA MET A 284 34.48 4.02 -5.92
C MET A 284 34.77 3.51 -4.50
N LYS A 285 36.02 3.10 -4.20
CA LYS A 285 36.46 2.78 -2.84
C LYS A 285 36.15 3.91 -1.87
N HIS A 286 36.63 5.12 -2.20
CA HIS A 286 36.39 6.31 -1.39
C HIS A 286 34.89 6.62 -1.27
N GLN A 287 34.14 6.61 -2.36
CA GLN A 287 32.70 6.88 -2.37
C GLN A 287 31.93 5.93 -1.43
N LEU A 288 32.21 4.62 -1.51
CA LEU A 288 31.59 3.63 -0.63
C LEU A 288 32.01 3.77 0.82
N GLN A 289 33.28 4.09 1.10
CA GLN A 289 33.75 4.35 2.46
C GLN A 289 33.02 5.53 3.09
N VAL A 290 32.89 6.65 2.35
CA VAL A 290 32.15 7.84 2.81
C VAL A 290 30.67 7.52 2.99
N PHE A 291 30.06 6.81 2.03
CA PHE A 291 28.66 6.39 2.10
C PHE A 291 28.37 5.51 3.33
N ILE A 292 29.12 4.42 3.50
CA ILE A 292 28.94 3.49 4.63
C ILE A 292 29.16 4.21 5.96
N LYS A 293 30.21 5.02 6.07
CA LYS A 293 30.47 5.83 7.26
C LYS A 293 29.31 6.78 7.57
N PHE A 294 28.73 7.40 6.54
CA PHE A 294 27.62 8.33 6.68
C PHE A 294 26.32 7.64 7.11
N ILE A 295 25.96 6.51 6.51
CA ILE A 295 24.71 5.81 6.83
C ILE A 295 24.79 5.09 8.18
N LEU A 296 25.99 4.68 8.61
CA LEU A 296 26.20 4.01 9.88
C LEU A 296 26.32 4.97 11.06
N GLN A 297 27.14 6.02 11.00
CA GLN A 297 27.29 7.00 12.09
C GLN A 297 27.35 6.40 13.52
N ASN A 298 28.06 5.28 13.69
CA ASN A 298 28.19 4.53 14.94
C ASN A 298 26.90 3.87 15.46
N ILE A 299 25.86 3.74 14.61
CA ILE A 299 24.60 3.04 14.91
C ILE A 299 24.86 1.54 15.03
N PHE A 300 25.59 0.97 14.07
CA PHE A 300 26.01 -0.44 14.09
C PHE A 300 27.53 -0.53 14.05
N GLN A 301 28.08 -1.52 14.74
CA GLN A 301 29.48 -1.89 14.65
C GLN A 301 29.61 -3.02 13.63
N CYS A 302 30.19 -2.74 12.47
CA CYS A 302 30.47 -3.76 11.46
C CYS A 302 31.87 -3.57 10.88
N HIS A 303 32.54 -4.67 10.56
CA HIS A 303 33.84 -4.62 9.89
C HIS A 303 33.64 -4.79 8.39
N ILE A 304 33.65 -3.68 7.67
CA ILE A 304 33.60 -3.66 6.21
C ILE A 304 34.94 -3.15 5.72
N SER A 305 35.67 -4.02 5.03
CA SER A 305 36.86 -3.65 4.28
C SER A 305 36.46 -3.43 2.82
N ILE A 306 37.01 -2.39 2.20
CA ILE A 306 36.78 -2.09 0.79
C ILE A 306 38.14 -2.10 0.11
N GLU A 307 38.35 -3.04 -0.80
CA GLU A 307 39.66 -3.28 -1.41
C GLU A 307 39.59 -3.33 -2.93
N ASN A 308 40.74 -3.05 -3.55
CA ASN A 308 40.95 -3.35 -4.95
C ASN A 308 41.35 -4.82 -5.08
N VAL A 309 40.84 -5.51 -6.10
CA VAL A 309 41.16 -6.92 -6.39
C VAL A 309 42.68 -7.15 -6.42
N LYS A 310 43.45 -6.20 -6.99
CA LYS A 310 44.92 -6.30 -7.06
C LYS A 310 45.62 -6.33 -5.69
N ASN A 311 45.07 -5.64 -4.69
CA ASN A 311 45.69 -5.54 -3.37
C ASN A 311 45.44 -6.81 -2.54
N TYR A 312 44.32 -7.48 -2.78
CA TYR A 312 43.95 -8.70 -2.05
C TYR A 312 44.78 -9.91 -2.45
N GLU A 313 45.17 -10.03 -3.72
CA GLU A 313 46.03 -11.14 -4.19
C GLU A 313 47.37 -11.24 -3.42
N ASN A 314 47.83 -10.13 -2.82
CA ASN A 314 49.05 -10.08 -2.03
C ASN A 314 48.84 -10.34 -0.52
N ASN A 315 47.60 -10.27 -0.05
CA ASN A 315 47.25 -10.36 1.36
C ASN A 315 46.36 -11.58 1.57
N ASN A 316 46.94 -12.71 2.00
CA ASN A 316 46.22 -13.91 2.42
C ASN A 316 45.33 -13.62 3.65
N SER A 317 44.18 -12.98 3.46
CA SER A 317 43.24 -12.69 4.53
C SER A 317 42.17 -13.79 4.63
N ASN A 318 41.98 -14.31 5.84
CA ASN A 318 40.91 -15.27 6.19
C ASN A 318 39.54 -14.57 6.27
N ALA A 319 39.07 -14.02 5.16
CA ALA A 319 37.77 -13.36 5.09
C ALA A 319 36.62 -14.37 5.14
N ILE A 320 35.59 -14.06 5.93
CA ILE A 320 34.41 -14.93 6.13
C ILE A 320 33.38 -14.73 5.01
N GLN A 321 33.24 -13.52 4.48
CA GLN A 321 32.35 -13.21 3.35
C GLN A 321 32.99 -12.20 2.38
N ILE A 322 32.92 -12.52 1.08
CA ILE A 322 33.45 -11.72 -0.01
C ILE A 322 32.29 -11.30 -0.93
N LEU A 323 32.14 -9.99 -1.14
CA LEU A 323 31.16 -9.38 -2.04
C LEU A 323 31.94 -8.59 -3.11
N ILE A 324 31.72 -8.90 -4.39
CA ILE A 324 32.42 -8.21 -5.49
C ILE A 324 31.39 -7.42 -6.29
N LEU A 325 31.69 -6.13 -6.47
CA LEU A 325 30.75 -5.15 -7.01
C LEU A 325 30.69 -5.14 -8.54
N GLU A 326 31.64 -5.80 -9.24
CA GLU A 326 31.66 -5.84 -10.71
C GLU A 326 32.09 -7.21 -11.28
N HIS A 327 31.25 -7.75 -12.17
CA HIS A 327 31.21 -9.15 -12.63
C HIS A 327 32.32 -9.56 -13.62
N ASN A 328 32.96 -8.61 -14.32
CA ASN A 328 33.66 -8.93 -15.58
C ASN A 328 35.17 -9.24 -15.47
N GLU A 329 35.91 -8.64 -14.53
CA GLU A 329 37.38 -8.85 -14.43
C GLU A 329 37.77 -10.00 -13.50
N ALA A 330 36.99 -10.26 -12.45
CA ALA A 330 37.26 -11.33 -11.51
C ALA A 330 36.96 -12.72 -12.09
N MET A 331 35.91 -12.87 -12.92
CA MET A 331 35.64 -14.12 -13.66
C MET A 331 36.80 -14.55 -14.57
N LYS A 332 37.48 -13.59 -15.24
CA LYS A 332 38.64 -13.90 -16.12
C LYS A 332 39.84 -14.50 -15.39
N LYS A 333 39.88 -14.38 -14.05
CA LYS A 333 40.98 -14.86 -13.20
C LYS A 333 40.62 -16.14 -12.43
N GLY A 334 39.55 -16.85 -12.79
CA GLY A 334 39.16 -18.10 -12.15
C GLY A 334 38.44 -17.92 -10.81
N TYR A 335 37.99 -16.70 -10.49
CA TYR A 335 37.01 -16.49 -9.43
C TYR A 335 35.61 -16.84 -10.01
N ASP A 336 35.37 -18.12 -10.31
CA ASP A 336 34.18 -18.61 -11.04
C ASP A 336 32.87 -18.51 -10.24
N LYS A 337 32.94 -18.16 -8.95
CA LYS A 337 31.77 -18.04 -8.07
C LYS A 337 31.96 -16.90 -7.07
N ILE A 338 31.65 -15.71 -7.55
CA ILE A 338 31.53 -14.50 -6.76
C ILE A 338 30.15 -14.51 -6.11
N ILE A 339 30.12 -15.18 -4.96
CA ILE A 339 29.32 -15.12 -3.73
C ILE A 339 29.64 -16.50 -3.14
N THR A 340 30.84 -16.67 -2.56
CA THR A 340 31.30 -18.00 -2.09
C THR A 340 30.50 -18.53 -0.90
N ASN A 341 29.57 -17.73 -0.35
CA ASN A 341 28.67 -18.19 0.70
C ASN A 341 27.19 -17.91 0.40
N GLU A 342 26.82 -18.04 -0.87
CA GLU A 342 25.41 -18.17 -1.25
C GLU A 342 24.81 -19.43 -0.62
N GLU A 343 25.62 -20.38 -0.15
CA GLU A 343 25.17 -21.71 0.24
C GLU A 343 24.92 -21.92 1.75
N LYS A 344 25.41 -21.09 2.68
CA LYS A 344 25.17 -21.32 4.12
C LYS A 344 24.51 -20.19 4.91
N VAL A 345 24.91 -18.93 4.73
CA VAL A 345 24.42 -17.84 5.62
C VAL A 345 23.30 -17.01 4.98
N LEU A 346 23.42 -16.66 3.70
CA LEU A 346 22.45 -15.79 3.03
C LEU A 346 21.31 -16.54 2.31
N LYS A 347 21.47 -17.83 1.94
CA LYS A 347 20.47 -18.57 1.14
C LYS A 347 19.10 -18.69 1.79
N ASN A 348 19.07 -18.81 3.12
CA ASN A 348 17.86 -19.10 3.87
C ASN A 348 17.21 -17.83 4.47
N ARG A 349 17.86 -16.67 4.31
CA ARG A 349 17.39 -15.40 4.85
C ARG A 349 16.75 -14.55 3.77
N SER A 350 15.56 -14.06 4.08
CA SER A 350 14.87 -13.07 3.26
C SER A 350 15.45 -11.69 3.52
N ILE A 351 16.13 -11.10 2.52
CA ILE A 351 16.63 -9.71 2.56
C ILE A 351 15.58 -8.68 2.09
N LYS A 352 14.30 -8.96 2.32
CA LYS A 352 13.17 -8.12 1.85
C LYS A 352 13.24 -6.70 2.41
N VAL A 353 13.56 -6.56 3.70
CA VAL A 353 13.61 -5.24 4.37
C VAL A 353 14.78 -4.43 3.84
N GLU A 354 15.96 -5.04 3.69
CA GLU A 354 17.14 -4.40 3.12
C GLU A 354 16.91 -3.97 1.68
N LYS A 355 16.28 -4.83 0.85
CA LYS A 355 15.90 -4.48 -0.53
C LYS A 355 15.03 -3.24 -0.58
N MET A 356 13.96 -3.21 0.20
CA MET A 356 13.06 -2.08 0.26
C MET A 356 13.75 -0.79 0.73
N ILE A 357 14.62 -0.85 1.74
CA ILE A 357 15.39 0.31 2.19
C ILE A 357 16.24 0.87 1.04
N ILE A 358 16.89 -0.01 0.25
CA ILE A 358 17.67 0.43 -0.90
C ILE A 358 16.78 0.92 -2.07
N GLU A 359 15.62 0.32 -2.32
CA GLU A 359 14.68 0.80 -3.35
C GLU A 359 14.26 2.24 -3.05
N ASN A 360 13.88 2.52 -1.80
CA ASN A 360 13.53 3.87 -1.37
C ASN A 360 14.70 4.85 -1.55
N PHE A 361 15.91 4.43 -1.21
CA PHE A 361 17.13 5.21 -1.44
C PHE A 361 17.37 5.51 -2.92
N ILE A 362 17.26 4.51 -3.80
CA ILE A 362 17.52 4.65 -5.24
C ILE A 362 16.46 5.53 -5.90
N ASN A 363 15.18 5.34 -5.56
CA ASN A 363 14.05 6.02 -6.19
C ASN A 363 13.90 7.50 -5.79
N GLU A 364 14.47 7.92 -4.65
CA GLU A 364 14.42 9.33 -4.23
C GLU A 364 15.37 10.21 -5.06
N ASN A 365 14.83 11.12 -5.88
CA ASN A 365 15.61 11.96 -6.79
C ASN A 365 16.45 13.01 -6.08
N ASN A 366 15.99 13.51 -4.92
CA ASN A 366 16.73 14.47 -4.14
C ASN A 366 17.90 13.78 -3.42
N ARG A 367 19.09 14.36 -3.59
CA ARG A 367 20.34 13.87 -3.01
C ARG A 367 20.30 13.81 -1.48
N GLU A 368 19.82 14.87 -0.84
CA GLU A 368 19.80 14.97 0.63
C GLU A 368 18.72 14.06 1.21
N ASP A 369 17.55 14.06 0.59
CA ASP A 369 16.42 13.23 1.03
C ASP A 369 16.77 11.75 0.89
N SER A 370 17.38 11.32 -0.23
CA SER A 370 17.80 9.91 -0.40
C SER A 370 18.79 9.47 0.68
N LEU A 371 19.81 10.29 0.98
CA LEU A 371 20.77 10.02 2.04
C LEU A 371 20.12 9.99 3.43
N ASN A 372 19.19 10.90 3.70
CA ASN A 372 18.46 10.94 4.96
C ASN A 372 17.53 9.72 5.10
N LEU A 373 16.83 9.31 4.04
CA LEU A 373 15.94 8.14 4.02
C LEU A 373 16.67 6.88 4.45
N ILE A 374 17.76 6.51 3.75
CA ILE A 374 18.49 5.27 4.08
C ILE A 374 19.07 5.31 5.50
N ARG A 375 19.60 6.46 5.93
CA ARG A 375 20.17 6.63 7.26
C ARG A 375 19.10 6.51 8.35
N ASN A 376 17.96 7.15 8.14
CA ASN A 376 16.85 7.13 9.10
C ASN A 376 16.30 5.71 9.23
N GLU A 377 16.20 4.95 8.15
CA GLU A 377 15.80 3.54 8.20
C GLU A 377 16.79 2.66 8.97
N ILE A 378 18.10 2.83 8.77
CA ILE A 378 19.12 2.10 9.55
C ILE A 378 19.06 2.49 11.03
N LYS A 379 18.93 3.79 11.33
CA LYS A 379 18.82 4.30 12.71
C LYS A 379 17.59 3.73 13.40
N LYS A 380 16.47 3.70 12.72
CA LYS A 380 15.21 3.16 13.20
C LYS A 380 15.30 1.66 13.46
N ALA A 381 15.89 0.89 12.54
CA ALA A 381 16.14 -0.53 12.75
C ALA A 381 16.97 -0.79 14.02
N SER A 382 17.98 0.04 14.28
CA SER A 382 18.79 -0.03 15.50
C SER A 382 18.00 0.29 16.76
N ILE A 383 17.23 1.37 16.77
CA ILE A 383 16.43 1.80 17.92
C ILE A 383 15.38 0.74 18.27
N LEU A 384 14.64 0.27 17.27
CA LEU A 384 13.61 -0.76 17.48
C LEU A 384 14.24 -2.09 17.87
N GLY A 385 15.37 -2.47 17.26
CA GLY A 385 16.11 -3.67 17.66
C GLY A 385 16.59 -3.60 19.11
N LYS A 386 17.08 -2.44 19.56
CA LYS A 386 17.52 -2.22 20.94
C LYS A 386 16.36 -2.29 21.93
N SER A 387 15.27 -1.57 21.67
CA SER A 387 14.10 -1.57 22.56
C SER A 387 13.47 -2.96 22.65
N LEU A 388 13.42 -3.69 21.53
CA LEU A 388 12.97 -5.09 21.52
C LEU A 388 13.91 -6.01 22.32
N ASP A 389 15.24 -5.83 22.22
CA ASP A 389 16.22 -6.56 23.06
C ASP A 389 15.99 -6.32 24.56
N GLU A 390 15.86 -5.06 24.97
CA GLU A 390 15.66 -4.66 26.35
C GLU A 390 14.37 -5.26 26.93
N LYS A 391 13.27 -5.21 26.18
CA LYS A 391 11.99 -5.82 26.58
C LYS A 391 12.09 -7.35 26.70
N ILE A 392 12.76 -8.02 25.77
CA ILE A 392 12.96 -9.47 25.84
C ILE A 392 13.77 -9.85 27.08
N ARG A 393 14.81 -9.09 27.42
CA ARG A 393 15.63 -9.31 28.63
C ARG A 393 14.81 -9.09 29.90
N GLN A 394 14.07 -7.99 30.00
CA GLN A 394 13.21 -7.72 31.15
C GLN A 394 12.19 -8.84 31.39
N LEU A 395 11.52 -9.31 30.32
CA LEU A 395 10.52 -10.36 30.45
C LEU A 395 11.10 -11.73 30.84
N ARG A 396 12.38 -11.99 30.52
CA ARG A 396 13.08 -13.19 31.02
C ARG A 396 13.42 -13.12 32.50
N GLU A 397 13.66 -11.92 33.02
CA GLU A 397 13.90 -11.72 34.45
C GLU A 397 12.59 -11.86 35.25
N GLU A 398 11.47 -11.43 34.68
CA GLU A 398 10.16 -11.42 35.34
C GLU A 398 9.35 -12.73 35.20
N LYS A 399 9.48 -13.45 34.09
CA LYS A 399 8.66 -14.63 33.75
C LYS A 399 9.53 -15.88 33.55
N GLU A 400 9.04 -17.06 33.98
CA GLU A 400 9.68 -18.35 33.66
C GLU A 400 9.86 -18.52 32.14
N GLU A 401 11.02 -19.03 31.72
CA GLU A 401 11.36 -19.31 30.32
C GLU A 401 10.23 -20.12 29.65
N GLY A 402 9.47 -19.49 28.77
CA GLY A 402 8.38 -20.12 28.01
C GLY A 402 7.04 -19.37 28.00
N LYS A 403 6.86 -18.33 28.83
CA LYS A 403 5.61 -17.53 28.89
C LYS A 403 5.66 -16.17 28.19
N ILE A 404 6.69 -15.91 27.39
CA ILE A 404 6.83 -14.62 26.69
C ILE A 404 5.93 -14.61 25.45
N ASP A 405 4.82 -13.87 25.51
CA ASP A 405 3.90 -13.66 24.39
C ASP A 405 4.47 -12.61 23.43
N SER A 406 4.66 -12.98 22.16
CA SER A 406 5.11 -12.05 21.13
C SER A 406 4.13 -10.91 20.87
N HIS A 407 2.84 -11.14 21.01
CA HIS A 407 1.83 -10.11 20.77
C HIS A 407 1.90 -9.00 21.83
N GLU A 408 2.22 -9.36 23.09
CA GLU A 408 2.40 -8.41 24.19
C GLU A 408 3.56 -7.45 23.89
N ILE A 409 4.74 -8.00 23.57
CA ILE A 409 5.93 -7.19 23.26
C ILE A 409 5.72 -6.33 22.00
N ILE A 410 5.14 -6.89 20.94
CA ILE A 410 4.84 -6.14 19.71
C ILE A 410 3.87 -5.01 20.01
N GLY A 411 2.82 -5.28 20.79
CA GLY A 411 1.83 -4.28 21.18
C GLY A 411 2.42 -3.15 22.03
N GLU A 412 3.37 -3.46 22.91
CA GLU A 412 4.10 -2.44 23.66
C GLU A 412 5.02 -1.59 22.80
N LEU A 413 5.83 -2.21 21.92
CA LEU A 413 6.67 -1.48 20.97
C LEU A 413 5.84 -0.57 20.06
N SER A 414 4.71 -1.09 19.56
CA SER A 414 3.77 -0.32 18.76
C SER A 414 3.24 0.91 19.50
N LYS A 415 2.95 0.80 20.80
CA LYS A 415 2.51 1.93 21.61
C LYS A 415 3.63 2.92 21.92
N GLU A 416 4.82 2.42 22.28
CA GLU A 416 5.97 3.24 22.67
C GLU A 416 6.43 4.16 21.53
N TYR A 417 6.34 3.67 20.31
CA TYR A 417 6.84 4.35 19.12
C TYR A 417 5.74 4.86 18.17
N ASP A 418 4.47 4.83 18.58
CA ASP A 418 3.28 5.12 17.74
C ASP A 418 3.28 4.37 16.39
N ILE A 419 3.82 3.15 16.39
CA ILE A 419 3.88 2.29 15.21
C ILE A 419 2.56 1.54 15.12
N LYS A 420 1.73 1.95 14.16
CA LYS A 420 0.41 1.33 13.93
C LYS A 420 0.49 -0.18 13.70
N ASN A 421 1.47 -0.64 12.92
CA ASN A 421 1.70 -2.07 12.65
C ASN A 421 3.17 -2.34 12.35
N LEU A 422 3.76 -3.32 13.03
CA LEU A 422 5.06 -3.88 12.68
C LEU A 422 4.85 -5.11 11.80
N SER A 423 5.26 -5.02 10.53
CA SER A 423 5.12 -6.17 9.63
C SER A 423 5.94 -7.36 10.12
N ARG A 424 5.45 -8.58 9.88
CA ARG A 424 6.15 -9.82 10.27
C ARG A 424 7.55 -9.93 9.67
N ASN A 425 7.72 -9.48 8.42
CA ASN A 425 9.03 -9.41 7.77
C ASN A 425 9.98 -8.47 8.52
N TYR A 426 9.48 -7.33 8.99
CA TYR A 426 10.28 -6.38 9.77
C TYR A 426 10.59 -6.91 11.18
N LEU A 427 9.64 -7.59 11.84
CA LEU A 427 9.90 -8.27 13.11
C LEU A 427 11.00 -9.32 13.01
N ARG A 428 10.93 -10.19 11.98
CA ARG A 428 11.98 -11.16 11.70
C ARG A 428 13.33 -10.47 11.47
N PHE A 429 13.33 -9.39 10.70
CA PHE A 429 14.52 -8.57 10.49
C PHE A 429 15.09 -7.99 11.79
N LEU A 430 14.24 -7.49 12.70
CA LEU A 430 14.68 -7.01 14.02
C LEU A 430 15.23 -8.15 14.89
N THR A 431 14.63 -9.35 14.85
CA THR A 431 15.17 -10.49 15.59
C THR A 431 16.56 -10.88 15.12
N ASP A 432 16.85 -10.81 13.82
CA ASP A 432 18.19 -11.08 13.29
C ASP A 432 19.21 -10.04 13.80
N ILE A 433 18.81 -8.76 13.89
CA ILE A 433 19.64 -7.69 14.47
C ILE A 433 19.93 -7.98 15.94
N ILE A 434 18.92 -8.42 16.71
CA ILE A 434 19.05 -8.74 18.13
C ILE A 434 20.08 -9.83 18.36
N GLU A 435 19.93 -10.95 17.64
CA GLU A 435 20.84 -12.08 17.78
C GLU A 435 22.28 -11.68 17.40
N SER A 436 22.44 -10.86 16.36
CA SER A 436 23.75 -10.52 15.81
C SER A 436 24.48 -9.41 16.59
N HIS A 437 23.78 -8.34 16.96
CA HIS A 437 24.40 -7.17 17.61
C HIS A 437 24.33 -7.20 19.13
N TYR A 438 23.28 -7.79 19.69
CA TYR A 438 23.02 -7.79 21.14
C TYR A 438 23.23 -9.17 21.78
N GLY A 439 23.38 -10.23 20.98
CA GLY A 439 23.69 -11.58 21.46
C GLY A 439 22.55 -12.24 22.24
N THR A 440 21.34 -11.69 22.16
CA THR A 440 20.16 -12.26 22.83
C THR A 440 19.54 -13.32 21.92
N GLU A 441 19.59 -14.58 22.35
CA GLU A 441 18.95 -15.68 21.63
C GLU A 441 17.43 -15.50 21.62
N ILE A 442 16.78 -15.56 20.46
CA ILE A 442 15.33 -15.41 20.37
C ILE A 442 14.64 -16.77 20.62
N PRO A 443 13.57 -16.83 21.45
CA PRO A 443 12.89 -18.10 21.74
C PRO A 443 12.47 -18.87 20.48
N LYS A 444 12.66 -20.19 20.48
CA LYS A 444 12.32 -21.04 19.31
C LYS A 444 10.87 -20.92 18.87
N LEU A 445 9.94 -20.75 19.81
CA LEU A 445 8.52 -20.52 19.52
C LEU A 445 8.31 -19.25 18.70
N TRP A 446 9.04 -18.17 19.01
CA TRP A 446 8.98 -16.94 18.23
C TRP A 446 9.55 -17.13 16.84
N LYS A 447 10.67 -17.85 16.71
CA LYS A 447 11.20 -18.23 15.39
C LYS A 447 10.18 -19.04 14.59
N PHE A 448 9.48 -20.00 15.22
CA PHE A 448 8.39 -20.72 14.55
C PHE A 448 7.30 -19.75 14.05
N PHE A 449 6.84 -18.82 14.90
CA PHE A 449 5.85 -17.81 14.53
C PHE A 449 6.36 -16.70 13.61
N LEU A 450 7.65 -16.55 13.35
CA LEU A 450 8.19 -15.53 12.45
C LEU A 450 8.64 -16.11 11.10
N TYR A 451 8.94 -17.40 11.03
CA TYR A 451 9.53 -18.04 9.85
C TYR A 451 8.57 -18.93 9.04
N ILE A 452 7.34 -19.18 9.52
CA ILE A 452 6.28 -19.96 8.82
C ILE A 452 5.28 -19.05 8.14
#